data_AF-A0Q7Z2-F1
#
_entry.id   AF-A0Q7Z2-F1
#
_cell.length_a   1.000
_cell.length_b   1.000
_cell.length_c   1.000
_cell.angle_alpha   90.00
_cell.angle_beta   90.00
_cell.angle_gamma   90.00
#
_symmetry.space_group_name_H-M   'P 1'
#
loop_
_entity.id
_entity.type
_entity.pdbx_description
1 polymer ?
#
loop_
_entity_poly.entity_id
_entity_poly.type
_entity_poly.pdbx_seq_one_letter_code
_entity_poly.pdbx_strand_id
1 'polypeptide(L)'
;MDKKLLRQLGFIDKALETSRNYFLEHFALMICGDNPYDYFVYRSSSNLTKFFHELGMPYSHDGSTRWRWVKSVLEQISIEENGTQKLLKIYYGLFDNKLNIINQNHSVFDDFLNNEEDSCDNTKKAKEVFRKLIEVSCKESSIPNFNDSLLDEIKKTEVVNINDKYCENLLKAAKEKFDKQQRKDAINDLWDIFERFKTYFDNSNKKKSTDILISKVSVFTNINNQDLEEEFLHLTSFGNKYNIRHHEHNKVILDDNAYDFIFYKMLNFLNLIIEVLRNIDKK
;
A
#
# COMPACT_ATOMS: atom_id res chain seq x y z
N MET A 1 -10.55 20.80 1.35
CA MET A 1 -9.11 20.52 1.20
C MET A 1 -8.34 21.79 1.58
N ASP A 2 -7.33 21.70 2.46
CA ASP A 2 -6.55 22.86 2.92
C ASP A 2 -5.90 23.61 1.73
N LYS A 3 -5.90 24.95 1.77
CA LYS A 3 -5.28 25.83 0.77
C LYS A 3 -3.78 25.55 0.62
N LYS A 4 -3.10 25.10 1.67
CA LYS A 4 -1.69 24.69 1.59
C LYS A 4 -1.50 23.39 0.81
N LEU A 5 -2.34 22.39 1.07
CA LEU A 5 -2.32 21.11 0.37
C LEU A 5 -2.62 21.30 -1.13
N LEU A 6 -3.66 22.07 -1.47
CA LEU A 6 -3.96 22.42 -2.87
C LEU A 6 -2.77 23.07 -3.58
N ARG A 7 -2.02 23.91 -2.87
CA ARG A 7 -0.81 24.55 -3.41
C ARG A 7 0.29 23.52 -3.68
N GLN A 8 0.56 22.61 -2.75
CA GLN A 8 1.57 21.54 -2.94
C GLN A 8 1.21 20.61 -4.10
N LEU A 9 -0.06 20.19 -4.19
CA LEU A 9 -0.57 19.38 -5.28
C LEU A 9 -0.37 20.09 -6.63
N GLY A 10 -0.74 21.37 -6.73
CA GLY A 10 -0.56 22.15 -7.95
C GLY A 10 0.89 22.26 -8.43
N PHE A 11 1.88 22.23 -7.53
CA PHE A 11 3.29 22.17 -7.92
C PHE A 11 3.71 20.78 -8.40
N ILE A 12 3.18 19.69 -7.83
CA ILE A 12 3.44 18.35 -8.37
C ILE A 12 2.79 18.21 -9.75
N ASP A 13 1.57 18.70 -9.94
CA ASP A 13 0.91 18.74 -11.25
C ASP A 13 1.76 19.51 -12.27
N LYS A 14 2.22 20.71 -11.91
CA LYS A 14 3.09 21.51 -12.77
C LYS A 14 4.41 20.83 -13.10
N ALA A 15 5.01 20.09 -12.17
CA ALA A 15 6.21 19.29 -12.41
C ALA A 15 5.94 18.17 -13.42
N LEU A 16 4.81 17.47 -13.29
CA LEU A 16 4.36 16.44 -14.23
C LEU A 16 4.05 17.00 -15.62
N GLU A 17 3.52 18.21 -15.72
CA GLU A 17 3.25 18.88 -17.00
C GLU A 17 4.53 19.36 -17.68
N THR A 18 5.45 19.95 -16.90
CA THR A 18 6.62 20.65 -17.43
C THR A 18 7.79 19.71 -17.71
N SER A 19 8.00 18.70 -16.85
CA SER A 19 9.20 17.86 -16.88
C SER A 19 8.95 16.47 -16.28
N ARG A 20 7.86 15.82 -16.71
CA ARG A 20 7.41 14.49 -16.25
C ARG A 20 8.54 13.49 -16.04
N ASN A 21 9.29 13.22 -17.11
CA ASN A 21 10.30 12.18 -17.12
C ASN A 21 11.40 12.44 -16.08
N TYR A 22 11.89 13.69 -16.03
CA TYR A 22 12.90 14.13 -15.07
C TYR A 22 12.38 14.01 -13.62
N PHE A 23 11.17 14.54 -13.37
CA PHE A 23 10.55 14.47 -12.04
C PHE A 23 10.41 13.03 -11.55
N LEU A 24 9.80 12.16 -12.36
CA LEU A 24 9.52 10.77 -11.98
C LEU A 24 10.78 9.93 -11.83
N GLU A 25 11.80 10.15 -12.66
CA GLU A 25 13.08 9.45 -12.56
C GLU A 25 13.84 9.78 -11.27
N HIS A 26 13.99 11.06 -10.97
CA HIS A 26 14.67 11.49 -9.74
C HIS A 26 13.87 11.13 -8.49
N PHE A 27 12.54 11.19 -8.55
CA PHE A 27 11.70 10.76 -7.44
C PHE A 27 11.82 9.24 -7.21
N ALA A 28 11.90 8.43 -8.27
CA ALA A 28 12.14 7.00 -8.16
C ALA A 28 13.48 6.68 -7.49
N LEU A 29 14.55 7.38 -7.86
CA LEU A 29 15.87 7.22 -7.24
C LEU A 29 15.84 7.57 -5.74
N MET A 30 15.12 8.64 -5.34
CA MET A 30 14.92 8.99 -3.92
C MET A 30 14.18 7.90 -3.14
N ILE A 31 13.11 7.32 -3.72
CA ILE A 31 12.36 6.23 -3.10
C ILE A 31 13.23 4.99 -2.91
N CYS A 32 14.09 4.68 -3.90
CA CYS A 32 15.04 3.57 -3.81
C CYS A 32 16.19 3.80 -2.83
N GLY A 33 16.51 5.07 -2.51
CA GLY A 33 17.73 5.44 -1.79
C GLY A 33 18.99 5.17 -2.60
N ASP A 34 18.91 5.34 -3.93
CA ASP A 34 20.03 5.14 -4.85
C ASP A 34 20.82 6.45 -5.03
N ASN A 35 22.10 6.37 -5.38
CA ASN A 35 22.93 7.54 -5.70
C ASN A 35 22.26 8.40 -6.79
N PRO A 36 22.21 9.75 -6.66
CA PRO A 36 22.92 10.60 -5.69
C PRO A 36 22.13 10.89 -4.40
N TYR A 37 21.12 10.08 -4.07
CA TYR A 37 20.19 10.27 -2.95
C TYR A 37 20.44 9.26 -1.80
N ASP A 38 21.70 8.98 -1.50
CA ASP A 38 22.15 8.00 -0.48
C ASP A 38 21.83 8.38 0.97
N TYR A 39 21.34 9.60 1.21
CA TYR A 39 20.74 10.05 2.47
C TYR A 39 19.25 9.70 2.62
N PHE A 40 18.60 9.17 1.58
CA PHE A 40 17.33 8.47 1.73
C PHE A 40 17.58 7.02 2.11
N VAL A 41 16.67 6.43 2.91
CA VAL A 41 16.76 5.02 3.31
C VAL A 41 16.78 4.13 2.06
N TYR A 42 17.85 3.34 1.93
CA TYR A 42 17.97 2.35 0.86
C TYR A 42 16.86 1.28 0.96
N ARG A 43 16.15 1.03 -0.14
CA ARG A 43 15.07 0.03 -0.21
C ARG A 43 15.39 -1.05 -1.23
N SER A 44 15.58 -2.28 -0.77
CA SER A 44 15.62 -3.48 -1.64
C SER A 44 14.29 -3.72 -2.34
N SER A 45 14.24 -4.62 -3.34
CA SER A 45 13.00 -4.99 -4.06
C SER A 45 11.87 -5.47 -3.13
N SER A 46 12.20 -6.23 -2.08
CA SER A 46 11.24 -6.64 -1.06
C SER A 46 10.73 -5.45 -0.24
N ASN A 47 11.62 -4.53 0.11
CA ASN A 47 11.27 -3.35 0.90
C ASN A 47 10.48 -2.32 0.08
N LEU A 48 10.73 -2.23 -1.23
CA LEU A 48 9.92 -1.43 -2.14
C LEU A 48 8.48 -1.96 -2.24
N THR A 49 8.32 -3.27 -2.43
CA THR A 49 7.01 -3.92 -2.42
C THR A 49 6.27 -3.63 -1.12
N LYS A 50 6.95 -3.81 0.02
CA LYS A 50 6.40 -3.53 1.34
C LYS A 50 6.00 -2.06 1.50
N PHE A 51 6.87 -1.13 1.09
CA PHE A 51 6.63 0.30 1.17
C PHE A 51 5.36 0.73 0.43
N PHE A 52 5.19 0.31 -0.82
CA PHE A 52 3.96 0.61 -1.57
C PHE A 52 2.74 -0.03 -0.92
N HIS A 53 2.83 -1.29 -0.50
CA HIS A 53 1.72 -1.99 0.17
C HIS A 53 1.29 -1.29 1.47
N GLU A 54 2.23 -0.82 2.28
CA GLU A 54 1.94 -0.10 3.53
C GLU A 54 1.31 1.28 3.29
N LEU A 55 1.60 1.90 2.13
CA LEU A 55 0.89 3.09 1.65
C LEU A 55 -0.47 2.78 1.01
N GLY A 56 -0.94 1.52 1.06
CA GLY A 56 -2.20 1.11 0.46
C GLY A 56 -2.14 0.95 -1.06
N MET A 57 -0.94 0.92 -1.65
CA MET A 57 -0.73 0.82 -3.09
C MET A 57 -0.23 -0.59 -3.46
N PRO A 58 -0.96 -1.34 -4.29
CA PRO A 58 -0.80 -2.79 -4.50
C PRO A 58 0.40 -3.19 -5.40
N TYR A 59 1.49 -2.41 -5.38
CA TYR A 59 2.60 -2.60 -6.32
C TYR A 59 3.66 -3.55 -5.76
N SER A 60 3.87 -4.66 -6.46
CA SER A 60 4.92 -5.64 -6.15
C SER A 60 6.06 -5.59 -7.17
N HIS A 61 7.29 -5.58 -6.67
CA HIS A 61 8.48 -5.52 -7.50
C HIS A 61 8.61 -6.78 -8.36
N ASP A 62 8.86 -6.58 -9.66
CA ASP A 62 8.80 -7.64 -10.68
C ASP A 62 10.15 -8.35 -10.96
N GLY A 63 11.22 -7.88 -10.34
CA GLY A 63 12.59 -8.40 -10.52
C GLY A 63 13.44 -7.60 -11.50
N SER A 64 12.87 -6.56 -12.13
CA SER A 64 13.61 -5.62 -12.96
C SER A 64 14.48 -4.66 -12.12
N THR A 65 15.14 -3.70 -12.79
CA THR A 65 15.97 -2.70 -12.09
C THR A 65 15.11 -1.83 -11.17
N ARG A 66 15.40 -1.80 -9.86
CA ARG A 66 14.60 -1.12 -8.82
C ARG A 66 14.09 0.28 -9.23
N TRP A 67 14.98 1.22 -9.55
CA TRP A 67 14.56 2.58 -9.89
C TRP A 67 13.71 2.64 -11.17
N ARG A 68 13.95 1.76 -12.15
CA ARG A 68 13.14 1.68 -13.39
C ARG A 68 11.75 1.15 -13.08
N TRP A 69 11.68 0.12 -12.23
CA TRP A 69 10.42 -0.42 -11.74
C TRP A 69 9.62 0.65 -10.99
N VAL A 70 10.24 1.31 -10.01
CA VAL A 70 9.59 2.39 -9.24
C VAL A 70 9.12 3.51 -10.18
N LYS A 71 9.96 3.95 -11.13
CA LYS A 71 9.57 4.96 -12.12
C LYS A 71 8.33 4.54 -12.90
N SER A 72 8.25 3.29 -13.37
CA SER A 72 7.08 2.77 -14.09
C SER A 72 5.82 2.74 -13.21
N VAL A 73 5.96 2.44 -11.92
CA VAL A 73 4.86 2.52 -10.94
C VAL A 73 4.41 3.97 -10.75
N LEU A 74 5.34 4.92 -10.61
CA LEU A 74 5.00 6.33 -10.48
C LEU A 74 4.33 6.89 -11.76
N GLU A 75 4.74 6.43 -12.94
CA GLU A 75 4.10 6.76 -14.20
C GLU A 75 2.64 6.29 -14.22
N GLN A 76 2.38 5.05 -13.83
CA GLN A 76 1.02 4.51 -13.68
C GLN A 76 0.20 5.33 -12.67
N ILE A 77 0.75 5.57 -11.48
CA ILE A 77 0.07 6.36 -10.43
C ILE A 77 -0.25 7.77 -10.91
N SER A 78 0.65 8.42 -11.67
CA SER A 78 0.48 9.80 -12.12
C SER A 78 -0.69 10.03 -13.07
N ILE A 79 -1.22 8.98 -13.71
CA ILE A 79 -2.37 9.05 -14.62
C ILE A 79 -3.65 8.50 -13.99
N GLU A 80 -3.57 7.93 -12.79
CA GLU A 80 -4.74 7.48 -12.04
C GLU A 80 -5.54 8.65 -11.46
N GLU A 81 -6.78 8.37 -11.08
CA GLU A 81 -7.57 9.27 -10.25
C GLU A 81 -6.79 9.60 -8.95
N ASN A 82 -6.74 10.90 -8.62
CA ASN A 82 -5.97 11.45 -7.51
C ASN A 82 -4.47 11.11 -7.56
N GLY A 83 -3.90 10.89 -8.75
CA GLY A 83 -2.49 10.51 -8.94
C GLY A 83 -1.50 11.43 -8.23
N THR A 84 -1.69 12.74 -8.33
CA THR A 84 -0.85 13.76 -7.66
C THR A 84 -0.92 13.66 -6.14
N GLN A 85 -2.10 13.36 -5.60
CA GLN A 85 -2.26 13.13 -4.16
C GLN A 85 -1.53 11.85 -3.72
N LYS A 86 -1.59 10.79 -4.53
CA LYS A 86 -0.85 9.54 -4.28
C LYS A 86 0.66 9.74 -4.34
N LEU A 87 1.18 10.53 -5.29
CA LEU A 87 2.60 10.88 -5.36
C LEU A 87 3.05 11.67 -4.13
N LEU A 88 2.23 12.62 -3.67
CA LEU A 88 2.49 13.37 -2.44
C LEU A 88 2.47 12.46 -1.20
N LYS A 89 1.54 11.50 -1.15
CA LYS A 89 1.48 10.47 -0.10
C LYS A 89 2.75 9.60 -0.07
N ILE A 90 3.26 9.22 -1.25
CA ILE A 90 4.54 8.49 -1.35
C ILE A 90 5.67 9.32 -0.76
N TYR A 91 5.77 10.60 -1.10
CA TYR A 91 6.78 11.50 -0.54
C TYR A 91 6.71 11.54 0.99
N TYR A 92 5.53 11.70 1.58
CA TYR A 92 5.37 11.68 3.03
C TYR A 92 5.71 10.32 3.65
N GLY A 93 5.39 9.23 2.95
CA GLY A 93 5.75 7.88 3.37
C GLY A 93 7.26 7.68 3.54
N LEU A 94 8.10 8.43 2.81
CA LEU A 94 9.55 8.36 2.95
C LEU A 94 10.05 8.80 4.34
N PHE A 95 9.24 9.52 5.10
CA PHE A 95 9.56 10.05 6.43
C PHE A 95 8.69 9.45 7.55
N ASP A 96 7.81 8.49 7.25
CA ASP A 96 7.05 7.80 8.27
C ASP A 96 7.97 6.80 9.00
N ASN A 97 8.25 7.08 10.28
CA ASN A 97 9.13 6.27 11.11
C ASN A 97 8.73 4.79 11.11
N LYS A 98 7.43 4.45 11.05
CA LYS A 98 6.98 3.05 11.02
C LYS A 98 7.41 2.33 9.74
N LEU A 99 7.44 3.05 8.61
CA LEU A 99 7.86 2.53 7.30
C LEU A 99 9.39 2.47 7.17
N ASN A 100 10.12 3.22 8.01
CA ASN A 100 11.58 3.30 8.00
C ASN A 100 12.27 2.40 9.04
N ILE A 101 11.56 1.88 10.05
CA ILE A 101 12.12 1.01 11.13
C ILE A 101 12.50 -0.42 10.65
N ILE A 102 12.19 -0.80 9.42
CA ILE A 102 12.08 -2.22 9.03
C ILE A 102 13.42 -2.98 8.84
N ASN A 103 14.58 -2.33 8.99
CA ASN A 103 15.89 -3.00 8.82
C ASN A 103 16.83 -2.83 10.03
N GLN A 104 16.37 -3.07 11.26
CA GLN A 104 17.28 -3.06 12.41
C GLN A 104 17.01 -4.21 13.38
N ASN A 105 17.16 -5.44 12.91
CA ASN A 105 17.44 -6.53 13.84
C ASN A 105 18.94 -6.57 14.14
N HIS A 106 19.27 -6.16 15.36
CA HIS A 106 20.40 -6.59 16.21
C HIS A 106 21.71 -5.77 16.33
N SER A 107 21.94 -4.68 15.58
CA SER A 107 23.12 -3.81 15.84
C SER A 107 22.79 -2.38 16.27
N VAL A 108 21.55 -1.92 16.10
CA VAL A 108 21.26 -0.48 16.22
C VAL A 108 20.80 -0.05 17.61
N PHE A 109 20.49 -0.97 18.53
CA PHE A 109 20.27 -0.52 19.92
C PHE A 109 21.51 0.22 20.48
N ASP A 110 22.71 -0.11 19.98
CA ASP A 110 23.96 0.57 20.32
C ASP A 110 24.23 1.83 19.46
N ASP A 111 23.79 1.89 18.20
CA ASP A 111 23.96 3.08 17.33
C ASP A 111 22.88 4.17 17.56
N PHE A 112 21.67 3.79 17.99
CA PHE A 112 20.55 4.70 18.27
C PHE A 112 20.78 5.54 19.53
N LEU A 113 21.56 5.02 20.49
CA LEU A 113 21.99 5.76 21.67
C LEU A 113 23.11 6.77 21.36
N ASN A 114 23.77 6.68 20.19
CA ASN A 114 24.96 7.45 19.84
C ASN A 114 24.78 8.47 18.69
N ASN A 115 23.66 8.45 17.93
CA ASN A 115 23.53 9.21 16.66
C ASN A 115 22.19 9.98 16.47
N GLU A 116 21.62 10.60 17.51
CA GLU A 116 20.41 11.42 17.33
C GLU A 116 20.63 12.68 16.46
N GLU A 117 21.86 13.23 16.42
CA GLU A 117 22.18 14.43 15.63
C GLU A 117 22.21 14.18 14.12
N ASP A 118 22.77 13.05 13.66
CA ASP A 118 22.91 12.73 12.22
C ASP A 118 21.58 12.37 11.53
N SER A 119 20.66 11.74 12.25
CA SER A 119 19.32 11.38 11.74
C SER A 119 18.46 12.63 11.45
N CYS A 120 18.60 13.65 12.29
CA CYS A 120 17.92 14.94 12.13
C CYS A 120 18.42 15.70 10.88
N ASP A 121 19.72 15.62 10.59
CA ASP A 121 20.34 16.34 9.46
C ASP A 121 20.01 15.68 8.11
N ASN A 122 20.08 14.35 8.02
CA ASN A 122 19.72 13.62 6.78
C ASN A 122 18.25 13.81 6.40
N THR A 123 17.34 13.84 7.39
CA THR A 123 15.92 14.11 7.15
C THR A 123 15.69 15.51 6.58
N LYS A 124 16.38 16.54 7.10
CA LYS A 124 16.30 17.91 6.58
C LYS A 124 16.83 17.99 5.15
N LYS A 125 17.98 17.38 4.88
CA LYS A 125 18.57 17.30 3.53
C LYS A 125 17.63 16.62 2.53
N ALA A 126 17.06 15.47 2.89
CA ALA A 126 16.11 14.75 2.05
C ALA A 126 14.88 15.60 1.68
N LYS A 127 14.30 16.31 2.65
CA LYS A 127 13.17 17.24 2.41
C LYS A 127 13.55 18.40 1.50
N GLU A 128 14.72 19.00 1.71
CA GLU A 128 15.18 20.12 0.88
C GLU A 128 15.49 19.68 -0.56
N VAL A 129 16.03 18.48 -0.74
CA VAL A 129 16.34 17.94 -2.06
C VAL A 129 15.07 17.60 -2.84
N PHE A 130 14.04 17.03 -2.19
CA PHE A 130 12.75 16.85 -2.85
C PHE A 130 12.11 18.20 -3.22
N ARG A 131 12.19 19.19 -2.32
CA ARG A 131 11.77 20.56 -2.63
C ARG A 131 12.50 21.08 -3.87
N LYS A 132 13.83 20.91 -3.92
CA LYS A 132 14.63 21.34 -5.09
C LYS A 132 14.27 20.59 -6.37
N LEU A 133 13.94 19.30 -6.29
CA LEU A 133 13.44 18.52 -7.41
C LEU A 133 12.16 19.14 -7.99
N ILE A 134 11.20 19.50 -7.15
CA ILE A 134 9.96 20.16 -7.59
C ILE A 134 10.26 21.55 -8.20
N GLU A 135 11.14 22.33 -7.56
CA GLU A 135 11.56 23.66 -8.02
C GLU A 135 12.10 23.61 -9.45
N VAL A 136 13.04 22.70 -9.69
CA VAL A 136 13.67 22.47 -11.01
C VAL A 136 12.66 21.93 -12.00
N SER A 137 11.82 20.97 -11.61
CA SER A 137 10.84 20.33 -12.49
C SER A 137 9.75 21.30 -12.94
N CYS A 138 9.35 22.25 -12.08
CA CYS A 138 8.35 23.27 -12.40
C CYS A 138 8.93 24.53 -13.05
N LYS A 139 10.26 24.70 -13.01
CA LYS A 139 10.95 25.95 -13.36
C LYS A 139 10.46 27.16 -12.54
N GLU A 140 10.20 26.94 -11.25
CA GLU A 140 9.64 27.93 -10.32
C GLU A 140 10.51 28.05 -9.09
N SER A 141 11.00 29.23 -8.76
CA SER A 141 11.90 29.45 -7.61
C SER A 141 11.18 29.58 -6.26
N SER A 142 9.87 29.87 -6.27
CA SER A 142 9.06 30.09 -5.07
C SER A 142 7.98 29.02 -4.90
N ILE A 143 8.37 27.88 -4.32
CA ILE A 143 7.47 26.76 -4.03
C ILE A 143 7.23 26.62 -2.52
N PRO A 144 6.08 26.07 -2.07
CA PRO A 144 5.81 25.84 -0.66
C PRO A 144 6.77 24.80 -0.07
N ASN A 145 6.88 24.80 1.26
CA ASN A 145 7.48 23.68 1.97
C ASN A 145 6.53 22.48 1.96
N PHE A 146 7.10 21.28 1.85
CA PHE A 146 6.38 20.02 1.92
C PHE A 146 6.52 19.45 3.34
N ASN A 147 5.64 19.88 4.25
CA ASN A 147 5.67 19.53 5.68
C ASN A 147 4.78 18.31 6.02
N ASP A 148 5.18 17.55 7.04
CA ASP A 148 4.59 16.23 7.36
C ASP A 148 3.20 16.29 8.02
N SER A 149 2.78 17.45 8.55
CA SER A 149 1.49 17.58 9.27
C SER A 149 0.26 17.27 8.40
N LEU A 150 0.45 17.15 7.08
CA LEU A 150 -0.59 16.85 6.11
C LEU A 150 -0.78 15.34 5.89
N LEU A 151 0.13 14.50 6.39
CA LEU A 151 -0.01 13.04 6.30
C LEU A 151 -1.26 12.56 7.04
N ASP A 152 -1.58 13.15 8.20
CA ASP A 152 -2.78 12.81 8.97
C ASP A 152 -4.07 13.32 8.32
N GLU A 153 -4.02 14.42 7.57
CA GLU A 153 -5.15 14.93 6.79
C GLU A 153 -5.39 14.12 5.52
N ILE A 154 -4.33 13.72 4.81
CA ILE A 154 -4.41 12.80 3.67
C ILE A 154 -4.91 11.44 4.15
N LYS A 155 -4.38 10.91 5.26
CA LYS A 155 -4.87 9.69 5.91
C LYS A 155 -6.35 9.85 6.30
N LYS A 156 -6.79 10.98 6.87
CA LYS A 156 -8.21 11.25 7.21
C LYS A 156 -9.11 11.38 5.99
N THR A 157 -8.59 11.87 4.87
CA THR A 157 -9.33 11.97 3.60
C THR A 157 -9.40 10.60 2.89
N GLU A 158 -8.46 9.69 3.19
CA GLU A 158 -8.44 8.30 2.72
C GLU A 158 -8.97 7.27 3.73
N VAL A 159 -9.31 7.67 4.97
CA VAL A 159 -10.18 6.87 5.82
C VAL A 159 -11.58 7.04 5.25
N VAL A 160 -11.89 6.21 4.25
CA VAL A 160 -13.20 5.81 3.68
C VAL A 160 -12.99 5.55 2.18
N ASN A 161 -12.32 4.44 1.89
CA ASN A 161 -12.54 3.53 0.77
C ASN A 161 -11.27 2.71 0.56
N ILE A 162 -11.29 1.43 0.94
CA ILE A 162 -10.61 0.41 0.13
C ILE A 162 -11.25 0.65 -1.21
N ASN A 163 -10.51 1.27 -2.13
CA ASN A 163 -11.03 1.73 -3.41
C ASN A 163 -12.00 0.66 -3.93
N ASP A 164 -13.31 0.91 -3.82
CA ASP A 164 -14.34 -0.12 -4.03
C ASP A 164 -14.09 -0.77 -5.40
N LYS A 165 -13.67 0.07 -6.35
CA LYS A 165 -13.24 -0.28 -7.71
C LYS A 165 -12.05 -1.26 -7.79
N TYR A 166 -11.05 -1.18 -6.91
CA TYR A 166 -9.93 -2.13 -6.88
C TYR A 166 -10.39 -3.51 -6.44
N CYS A 167 -11.10 -3.61 -5.31
CA CYS A 167 -11.61 -4.88 -4.83
C CYS A 167 -12.66 -5.46 -5.78
N GLU A 168 -13.50 -4.62 -6.39
CA GLU A 168 -14.44 -5.02 -7.44
C GLU A 168 -13.73 -5.54 -8.70
N ASN A 169 -12.71 -4.84 -9.19
CA ASN A 169 -11.94 -5.29 -10.35
C ASN A 169 -11.23 -6.61 -10.07
N LEU A 170 -10.64 -6.77 -8.88
CA LEU A 170 -9.96 -7.99 -8.49
C LEU A 170 -10.96 -9.15 -8.30
N LEU A 171 -12.15 -8.86 -7.76
CA LEU A 171 -13.25 -9.84 -7.67
C LEU A 171 -13.75 -10.26 -9.05
N LYS A 172 -13.82 -9.33 -10.00
CA LYS A 172 -14.18 -9.60 -11.39
C LYS A 172 -13.10 -10.48 -12.06
N ALA A 173 -11.82 -10.13 -11.90
CA ALA A 173 -10.71 -10.91 -12.40
C ALA A 173 -10.69 -12.34 -11.82
N ALA A 174 -10.94 -12.48 -10.51
CA ALA A 174 -11.05 -13.78 -9.85
C ALA A 174 -12.16 -14.64 -10.47
N LYS A 175 -13.35 -14.07 -10.71
CA LYS A 175 -14.46 -14.78 -11.38
C LYS A 175 -14.10 -15.18 -12.81
N GLU A 176 -13.53 -14.28 -13.59
CA GLU A 176 -13.11 -14.57 -14.97
C GLU A 176 -12.04 -15.68 -15.04
N LYS A 177 -11.09 -15.69 -14.10
CA LYS A 177 -10.08 -16.76 -13.97
C LYS A 177 -10.74 -18.08 -13.59
N PHE A 178 -11.69 -18.05 -12.65
CA PHE A 178 -12.41 -19.23 -12.23
C PHE A 178 -13.21 -19.86 -13.39
N ASP A 179 -13.92 -19.05 -14.17
CA ASP A 179 -14.67 -19.47 -15.35
C ASP A 179 -13.74 -20.09 -16.43
N LYS A 180 -12.49 -19.64 -16.50
CA LYS A 180 -11.43 -20.19 -17.38
C LYS A 180 -10.73 -21.42 -16.79
N GLN A 181 -11.24 -22.01 -15.70
CA GLN A 181 -10.65 -23.12 -14.96
C GLN A 181 -9.26 -22.81 -14.37
N GLN A 182 -8.90 -21.53 -14.24
CA GLN A 182 -7.67 -21.07 -13.57
C GLN A 182 -7.93 -20.95 -12.05
N ARG A 183 -8.38 -22.04 -11.43
CA ARG A 183 -8.92 -22.06 -10.06
C ARG A 183 -7.95 -21.53 -9.01
N LYS A 184 -6.68 -21.97 -9.09
CA LYS A 184 -5.65 -21.54 -8.16
C LYS A 184 -5.44 -20.03 -8.22
N ASP A 185 -5.29 -19.48 -9.43
CA ASP A 185 -5.07 -18.04 -9.64
C ASP A 185 -6.31 -17.23 -9.22
N ALA A 186 -7.51 -17.76 -9.44
CA ALA A 186 -8.76 -17.16 -8.98
C ALA A 186 -8.82 -17.06 -7.44
N ILE A 187 -8.43 -18.12 -6.73
CA ILE A 187 -8.41 -18.11 -5.26
C ILE A 187 -7.28 -17.23 -4.74
N ASN A 188 -6.13 -17.17 -5.43
CA ASN A 188 -5.06 -16.23 -5.06
C ASN A 188 -5.54 -14.77 -5.13
N ASP A 189 -6.31 -14.40 -6.17
CA ASP A 189 -6.91 -13.06 -6.24
C ASP A 189 -7.90 -12.81 -5.08
N LEU A 190 -8.77 -13.77 -4.75
CA LEU A 190 -9.67 -13.66 -3.59
C LEU A 190 -8.89 -13.52 -2.28
N TRP A 191 -7.76 -14.22 -2.17
CA TRP A 191 -6.89 -14.14 -1.01
C TRP A 191 -6.23 -12.76 -0.86
N ASP A 192 -5.81 -12.15 -1.97
CA ASP A 192 -5.27 -10.79 -1.96
C ASP A 192 -6.33 -9.77 -1.51
N ILE A 193 -7.60 -9.97 -1.86
CA ILE A 193 -8.73 -9.17 -1.32
C ILE A 193 -8.85 -9.39 0.20
N PHE A 194 -8.83 -10.66 0.66
CA PHE A 194 -8.93 -10.99 2.07
C PHE A 194 -7.81 -10.35 2.92
N GLU A 195 -6.55 -10.43 2.47
CA GLU A 195 -5.42 -9.80 3.17
C GLU A 195 -5.53 -8.27 3.23
N ARG A 196 -6.17 -7.64 2.24
CA ARG A 196 -6.43 -6.19 2.26
C ARG A 196 -7.49 -5.81 3.28
N PHE A 197 -8.57 -6.58 3.41
CA PHE A 197 -9.60 -6.33 4.41
C PHE A 197 -9.04 -6.34 5.84
N LYS A 198 -8.07 -7.22 6.11
CA LYS A 198 -7.37 -7.27 7.40
C LYS A 198 -6.58 -6.01 7.74
N THR A 199 -6.41 -5.10 6.78
CA THR A 199 -5.78 -3.78 6.97
C THR A 199 -6.71 -2.61 6.65
N TYR A 200 -8.02 -2.84 6.54
CA TYR A 200 -8.95 -1.80 6.09
C TYR A 200 -8.96 -0.57 7.01
N PHE A 201 -9.08 -0.80 8.32
CA PHE A 201 -9.25 0.26 9.31
C PHE A 201 -7.93 0.72 9.94
N ASP A 202 -6.90 -0.12 9.94
CA ASP A 202 -5.57 0.19 10.48
C ASP A 202 -4.50 -0.60 9.71
N ASN A 203 -3.70 0.09 8.90
CA ASN A 203 -2.62 -0.51 8.13
C ASN A 203 -1.38 -0.89 8.98
N SER A 204 -1.28 -0.35 10.20
CA SER A 204 -0.13 -0.58 11.09
C SER A 204 -0.36 -1.73 12.08
N ASN A 205 -1.61 -2.10 12.33
CA ASN A 205 -1.97 -3.20 13.23
C ASN A 205 -3.08 -4.06 12.62
N LYS A 206 -2.69 -5.13 11.92
CA LYS A 206 -3.61 -6.08 11.28
C LYS A 206 -4.64 -6.67 12.23
N LYS A 207 -4.22 -7.01 13.47
CA LYS A 207 -5.12 -7.61 14.46
C LYS A 207 -6.22 -6.62 14.83
N LYS A 208 -5.83 -5.43 15.28
CA LYS A 208 -6.78 -4.36 15.63
C LYS A 208 -7.70 -3.98 14.47
N SER A 209 -7.17 -3.88 13.25
CA SER A 209 -7.98 -3.61 12.05
C SER A 209 -9.01 -4.72 11.80
N THR A 210 -8.61 -5.98 11.96
CA THR A 210 -9.50 -7.13 11.81
C THR A 210 -10.59 -7.14 12.88
N ASP A 211 -10.24 -6.83 14.14
CA ASP A 211 -11.21 -6.73 15.24
C ASP A 211 -12.28 -5.65 14.98
N ILE A 212 -11.85 -4.49 14.46
CA ILE A 212 -12.78 -3.42 14.05
C ILE A 212 -13.68 -3.92 12.93
N LEU A 213 -13.13 -4.57 11.90
CA LEU A 213 -13.92 -5.10 10.80
C LEU A 213 -14.94 -6.14 11.26
N ILE A 214 -14.52 -7.10 12.09
CA ILE A 214 -15.40 -8.11 12.68
C ILE A 214 -16.56 -7.43 13.43
N SER A 215 -16.28 -6.42 14.25
CA SER A 215 -17.33 -5.68 14.98
C SER A 215 -18.35 -5.04 14.04
N LYS A 216 -17.91 -4.53 12.88
CA LYS A 216 -18.80 -3.91 11.89
C LYS A 216 -19.64 -4.94 11.15
N VAL A 217 -19.03 -6.06 10.74
CA VAL A 217 -19.74 -7.17 10.08
C VAL A 217 -20.76 -7.79 11.04
N SER A 218 -20.39 -7.98 12.31
CA SER A 218 -21.28 -8.49 13.35
C SER A 218 -22.51 -7.60 13.53
N VAL A 219 -22.32 -6.27 13.67
CA VAL A 219 -23.43 -5.32 13.78
C VAL A 219 -24.31 -5.30 12.53
N PHE A 220 -23.73 -5.45 11.34
CA PHE A 220 -24.49 -5.44 10.08
C PHE A 220 -25.31 -6.72 9.86
N THR A 221 -24.81 -7.87 10.33
CA THR A 221 -25.38 -9.20 10.03
C THR A 221 -26.07 -9.88 11.20
N ASN A 222 -25.86 -9.39 12.42
CA ASN A 222 -26.17 -10.07 13.68
C ASN A 222 -25.43 -11.41 13.90
N ILE A 223 -24.38 -11.71 13.12
CA ILE A 223 -23.49 -12.85 13.38
C ILE A 223 -22.61 -12.51 14.60
N ASN A 224 -22.34 -13.48 15.47
CA ASN A 224 -21.49 -13.27 16.62
C ASN A 224 -20.05 -12.93 16.20
N ASN A 225 -19.39 -12.02 16.92
CA ASN A 225 -17.98 -11.67 16.69
C ASN A 225 -17.06 -12.91 16.72
N GLN A 226 -17.32 -13.86 17.63
CA GLN A 226 -16.51 -15.07 17.78
C GLN A 226 -16.59 -15.96 16.54
N ASP A 227 -17.78 -16.16 15.97
CA ASP A 227 -17.96 -16.97 14.75
C ASP A 227 -17.21 -16.36 13.56
N LEU A 228 -17.24 -15.02 13.45
CA LEU A 228 -16.50 -14.28 12.43
C LEU A 228 -14.99 -14.36 12.65
N GLU A 229 -14.53 -14.23 13.91
CA GLU A 229 -13.12 -14.38 14.27
C GLU A 229 -12.59 -15.77 13.90
N GLU A 230 -13.35 -16.81 14.23
CA GLU A 230 -13.03 -18.20 13.87
C GLU A 230 -12.93 -18.39 12.35
N GLU A 231 -13.82 -17.78 11.56
CA GLU A 231 -13.74 -17.83 10.10
C GLU A 231 -12.51 -17.08 9.55
N PHE A 232 -12.17 -15.90 10.08
CA PHE A 232 -10.95 -15.17 9.70
C PHE A 232 -9.67 -15.96 10.02
N LEU A 233 -9.61 -16.58 11.20
CA LEU A 233 -8.51 -17.44 11.63
C LEU A 233 -8.42 -18.70 10.76
N HIS A 234 -9.55 -19.34 10.50
CA HIS A 234 -9.64 -20.51 9.65
C HIS A 234 -9.13 -20.20 8.25
N LEU A 235 -9.64 -19.17 7.58
CA LEU A 235 -9.17 -18.75 6.27
C LEU A 235 -7.67 -18.48 6.31
N THR A 236 -7.17 -17.67 7.25
CA THR A 236 -5.73 -17.38 7.42
C THR A 236 -4.89 -18.67 7.52
N SER A 237 -5.31 -19.62 8.35
CA SER A 237 -4.61 -20.90 8.50
C SER A 237 -4.65 -21.74 7.21
N PHE A 238 -5.77 -21.68 6.48
CA PHE A 238 -5.99 -22.42 5.25
C PHE A 238 -5.03 -21.96 4.14
N GLY A 239 -4.97 -20.67 3.84
CA GLY A 239 -4.06 -20.18 2.78
C GLY A 239 -2.58 -20.36 3.10
N ASN A 240 -2.22 -20.46 4.39
CA ASN A 240 -0.85 -20.81 4.80
C ASN A 240 -0.52 -22.30 4.60
N LYS A 241 -1.52 -23.18 4.67
CA LYS A 241 -1.35 -24.65 4.61
C LYS A 241 -1.37 -25.20 3.18
N TYR A 242 -2.25 -24.67 2.33
CA TYR A 242 -2.49 -25.21 0.99
C TYR A 242 -1.77 -24.43 -0.11
N ASN A 243 -1.58 -25.07 -1.28
CA ASN A 243 -0.90 -24.48 -2.44
C ASN A 243 -1.81 -23.48 -3.17
N ILE A 244 -2.04 -22.34 -2.53
CA ILE A 244 -2.92 -21.26 -3.00
C ILE A 244 -2.06 -20.03 -3.33
N ARG A 245 -1.20 -19.62 -2.39
CA ARG A 245 -0.33 -18.42 -2.50
C ARG A 245 1.11 -18.73 -2.86
N HIS A 246 1.68 -19.78 -2.30
CA HIS A 246 3.11 -20.09 -2.40
C HIS A 246 3.33 -21.40 -3.15
N HIS A 247 4.21 -21.37 -4.14
CA HIS A 247 4.64 -22.54 -4.93
C HIS A 247 5.65 -23.44 -4.19
N GLU A 248 5.79 -23.26 -2.87
CA GLU A 248 6.71 -24.03 -2.03
C GLU A 248 6.33 -25.52 -2.05
N HIS A 249 7.33 -26.40 -2.16
CA HIS A 249 7.15 -27.84 -2.27
C HIS A 249 6.46 -28.51 -1.06
N ASN A 250 6.32 -27.80 0.07
CA ASN A 250 5.72 -28.30 1.31
C ASN A 250 4.21 -28.07 1.41
N LYS A 251 3.57 -27.42 0.43
CA LYS A 251 2.14 -27.10 0.46
C LYS A 251 1.28 -28.25 -0.05
N VAL A 252 0.14 -28.47 0.60
CA VAL A 252 -0.84 -29.48 0.16
C VAL A 252 -1.53 -29.00 -1.11
N ILE A 253 -1.48 -29.81 -2.17
CA ILE A 253 -2.16 -29.56 -3.44
C ILE A 253 -3.63 -29.99 -3.28
N LEU A 254 -4.55 -29.11 -3.65
CA LEU A 254 -5.98 -29.38 -3.64
C LEU A 254 -6.40 -29.99 -4.99
N ASP A 255 -7.43 -30.83 -4.98
CA ASP A 255 -8.12 -31.22 -6.21
C ASP A 255 -9.10 -30.12 -6.66
N ASP A 256 -9.65 -30.28 -7.86
CA ASP A 256 -10.56 -29.30 -8.47
C ASP A 256 -11.83 -29.05 -7.64
N ASN A 257 -12.40 -30.10 -7.01
CA ASN A 257 -13.60 -29.96 -6.18
C ASN A 257 -13.32 -29.14 -4.92
N ALA A 258 -12.16 -29.37 -4.30
CA ALA A 258 -11.71 -28.61 -3.15
C ALA A 258 -11.41 -27.15 -3.52
N TYR A 259 -10.82 -26.90 -4.68
CA TYR A 259 -10.64 -25.54 -5.19
C TYR A 259 -11.99 -24.85 -5.43
N ASP A 260 -12.97 -25.51 -6.05
CA ASP A 260 -14.30 -24.95 -6.30
C ASP A 260 -15.01 -24.59 -4.99
N PHE A 261 -15.00 -25.51 -4.02
CA PHE A 261 -15.57 -25.29 -2.69
C PHE A 261 -14.98 -24.06 -2.01
N ILE A 262 -13.64 -23.94 -2.00
CA ILE A 262 -12.96 -22.82 -1.34
C ILE A 262 -13.17 -21.51 -2.08
N PHE A 263 -13.18 -21.53 -3.41
CA PHE A 263 -13.48 -20.34 -4.19
C PHE A 263 -14.84 -19.76 -3.80
N TYR A 264 -15.91 -20.56 -3.80
CA TYR A 264 -17.24 -20.08 -3.43
C TYR A 264 -17.34 -19.68 -1.96
N LYS A 265 -16.69 -20.42 -1.06
CA LYS A 265 -16.64 -20.08 0.37
C LYS A 265 -16.02 -18.69 0.58
N MET A 266 -14.83 -18.46 0.00
CA MET A 266 -14.16 -17.16 0.07
C MET A 266 -14.96 -16.07 -0.64
N LEU A 267 -15.47 -16.34 -1.84
CA LEU A 267 -16.23 -15.38 -2.62
C LEU A 267 -17.44 -14.85 -1.84
N ASN A 268 -18.21 -15.73 -1.21
CA ASN A 268 -19.37 -15.34 -0.41
C ASN A 268 -18.97 -14.50 0.81
N PHE A 269 -17.93 -14.91 1.52
CA PHE A 269 -17.45 -14.17 2.69
C PHE A 269 -16.93 -12.77 2.33
N LEU A 270 -16.18 -12.66 1.24
CA LEU A 270 -15.65 -11.38 0.77
C LEU A 270 -16.75 -10.46 0.23
N ASN A 271 -17.75 -11.00 -0.47
CA ASN A 271 -18.91 -10.22 -0.90
C ASN A 271 -19.67 -9.63 0.28
N LEU A 272 -19.85 -10.41 1.35
CA LEU A 272 -20.47 -9.93 2.58
C LEU A 272 -19.68 -8.76 3.19
N ILE A 273 -18.35 -8.91 3.30
CA ILE A 273 -17.50 -7.83 3.80
C ILE A 273 -17.63 -6.58 2.93
N ILE A 274 -17.57 -6.72 1.59
CA ILE A 274 -17.74 -5.59 0.66
C ILE A 274 -19.07 -4.87 0.89
N GLU A 275 -20.17 -5.61 1.06
CA GLU A 275 -21.49 -5.02 1.31
C GLU A 275 -21.52 -4.22 2.62
N VAL A 276 -20.89 -4.75 3.68
CA VAL A 276 -20.73 -4.07 4.96
C VAL A 276 -19.95 -2.78 4.80
N LEU A 277 -18.81 -2.82 4.08
CA LEU A 277 -17.97 -1.64 3.84
C LEU A 277 -18.73 -0.57 3.05
N ARG A 278 -19.44 -0.95 1.99
CA ARG A 278 -20.31 -0.05 1.23
C ARG A 278 -21.41 0.58 2.07
N ASN A 279 -21.94 -0.13 3.06
CA ASN A 279 -22.96 0.43 3.97
C ASN A 279 -22.36 1.48 4.90
N ILE A 280 -21.14 1.24 5.39
CA ILE A 280 -20.40 2.17 6.24
C ILE A 280 -20.08 3.45 5.47
N ASP A 281 -19.59 3.32 4.23
CA ASP A 281 -19.11 4.45 3.43
C ASP A 281 -20.26 5.35 2.91
N LYS A 282 -21.51 4.87 2.95
CA LYS A 282 -22.72 5.65 2.59
C LYS A 282 -23.29 6.48 3.75
N LYS A 283 -22.80 6.32 4.98
CA LYS A 283 -23.28 7.02 6.19
C LYS A 283 -22.32 8.13 6.59
#